data_AF-A0A961QGP7-F1
#
_entry.id   AF-A0A961QGP7-F1
#
_cell.length_a   1.000
_cell.length_b   1.000
_cell.length_c   1.000
_cell.angle_alpha   90.00
_cell.angle_beta   90.00
_cell.angle_gamma   90.00
#
_symmetry.space_group_name_H-M   'P 1'
#
loop_
_entity.id
_entity.type
_entity.pdbx_description
1 polymer ?
#
loop_
_entity_poly.entity_id
_entity_poly.type
_entity_poly.pdbx_seq_one_letter_code
_entity_poly.pdbx_strand_id
1 'polypeptide(L)'
;MSTRPRIAVIIGSTRDTRFGAKPAEWILEKAKARGDWDVELVDIKEYDLPLFNEMASNAWMPSKDDRAVAWQKKVASFDGYIFV
;
A
#
# COMPACT_ATOMS: atom_id res chain seq x y z
N MET A 1 21.18 4.85 15.54
CA MET A 1 20.11 5.65 14.92
C MET A 1 18.81 4.91 15.18
N SER A 2 17.85 5.48 15.92
CA SER A 2 16.50 4.90 15.96
C SER A 2 15.79 5.34 14.68
N THR A 3 15.67 4.45 13.70
CA THR A 3 14.93 4.71 12.47
C THR A 3 13.44 4.71 12.82
N ARG A 4 12.71 5.79 12.48
CA ARG A 4 11.25 5.78 12.58
C ARG A 4 10.73 4.73 11.59
N PRO A 5 9.87 3.78 12.02
CA PRO A 5 9.32 2.80 11.10
C PRO A 5 8.45 3.50 10.05
N ARG A 6 8.57 3.06 8.80
CA ARG A 6 7.73 3.54 7.70
C ARG A 6 6.45 2.71 7.64
N ILE A 7 5.30 3.33 7.88
CA ILE A 7 4.01 2.68 7.94
C ILE A 7 3.15 3.12 6.76
N ALA A 8 2.59 2.17 6.03
CA ALA A 8 1.59 2.46 5.00
C ALA A 8 0.17 2.30 5.55
N VAL A 9 -0.67 3.30 5.32
CA VAL A 9 -2.13 3.15 5.40
C VAL A 9 -2.61 2.85 3.98
N ILE A 10 -3.11 1.63 3.74
CA ILE A 10 -3.45 1.15 2.41
C ILE A 10 -4.97 1.09 2.23
N ILE A 11 -5.48 1.80 1.22
CA ILE A 11 -6.85 1.62 0.74
C ILE A 11 -6.85 0.38 -0.17
N GLY A 12 -7.57 -0.68 0.24
CA GLY A 12 -7.59 -1.97 -0.45
C GLY A 12 -8.66 -2.10 -1.55
N SER A 13 -9.48 -1.08 -1.76
CA SER A 13 -10.59 -1.13 -2.74
C SER A 13 -10.26 -0.37 -4.02
N THR A 14 -10.52 -0.98 -5.18
CA THR A 14 -10.37 -0.35 -6.50
C THR A 14 -11.68 0.20 -7.08
N ARG A 15 -12.81 0.00 -6.40
CA ARG A 15 -14.15 0.43 -6.87
C ARG A 15 -14.20 1.96 -7.07
N ASP A 16 -14.94 2.40 -8.08
CA ASP A 16 -15.14 3.83 -8.31
C ASP A 16 -15.87 4.50 -7.14
N THR A 17 -16.95 3.88 -6.68
CA THR A 17 -17.78 4.34 -5.55
C THR A 17 -17.25 3.85 -4.19
N ARG A 18 -15.94 3.84 -3.98
CA ARG A 18 -15.31 3.38 -2.73
C ARG A 18 -15.40 4.42 -1.62
N PHE A 19 -15.75 3.97 -0.40
CA PHE A 19 -15.75 4.81 0.80
C PHE A 19 -14.39 4.82 1.53
N GLY A 20 -13.47 3.90 1.19
CA GLY A 20 -12.25 3.63 1.95
C GLY A 20 -11.32 4.83 2.18
N ALA A 21 -11.34 5.84 1.32
CA ALA A 21 -10.56 7.06 1.51
C ALA A 21 -10.89 7.77 2.84
N LYS A 22 -12.18 7.81 3.22
CA LYS A 22 -12.61 8.54 4.41
C LYS A 22 -12.04 7.98 5.72
N PRO A 23 -12.15 6.67 6.02
CA PRO A 23 -11.48 6.09 7.19
C PRO A 23 -9.96 6.09 7.05
N ALA A 24 -9.39 5.92 5.85
CA ALA A 24 -7.95 5.91 5.66
C ALA A 24 -7.29 7.27 5.97
N GLU A 25 -7.91 8.38 5.56
CA GLU A 25 -7.49 9.74 5.92
C GLU A 25 -7.53 9.96 7.43
N TRP A 26 -8.61 9.52 8.10
CA TRP A 26 -8.73 9.62 9.55
C TRP A 26 -7.62 8.82 10.27
N ILE A 27 -7.31 7.61 9.81
CA ILE A 27 -6.21 6.80 10.36
C ILE A 27 -4.87 7.49 10.13
N LEU A 28 -4.63 8.03 8.93
CA LEU A 28 -3.41 8.75 8.59
C LEU A 28 -3.15 9.91 9.56
N GLU A 29 -4.17 10.72 9.87
CA GLU A 29 -4.07 11.81 10.83
C GLU A 29 -3.67 11.32 12.22
N LYS A 30 -4.31 10.24 12.71
CA LYS A 30 -3.98 9.65 14.02
C LYS A 30 -2.58 9.07 14.07
N ALA A 31 -2.15 8.40 13.01
CA ALA A 31 -0.83 7.79 12.93
C ALA A 31 0.28 8.86 12.88
N LYS A 32 0.10 9.91 12.07
CA LYS A 32 1.04 11.05 12.00
C LYS A 32 1.16 11.80 13.32
N ALA A 33 0.07 11.89 14.10
CA ALA A 33 0.07 12.57 15.40
C ALA A 33 0.96 11.91 16.46
N ARG A 34 1.40 10.66 16.28
CA ARG A 34 2.31 9.98 17.22
C ARG A 34 3.73 10.55 17.20
N GLY A 35 4.18 11.07 16.06
CA GLY A 35 5.53 11.64 15.88
C GLY A 35 6.70 10.65 15.87
N ASP A 36 6.47 9.39 16.22
CA ASP A 36 7.49 8.32 16.25
C ASP A 36 7.52 7.46 14.97
N TRP A 37 6.55 7.63 14.06
CA TRP A 37 6.44 6.91 12.77
C TRP A 37 6.59 7.84 11.57
N ASP A 38 7.07 7.31 10.44
CA ASP A 38 6.91 7.93 9.11
C ASP A 38 5.71 7.26 8.43
N VAL A 39 4.64 8.02 8.14
CA VAL A 39 3.36 7.43 7.72
C VAL A 39 2.93 7.97 6.36
N GLU A 40 2.62 7.05 5.45
CA GLU A 40 2.19 7.34 4.09
C GLU A 40 0.82 6.70 3.79
N LEU A 41 -0.04 7.41 3.06
CA LEU A 41 -1.29 6.86 2.52
C LEU A 41 -1.02 6.29 1.13
N VAL A 42 -1.49 5.08 0.86
CA VAL A 42 -1.30 4.37 -0.41
C VAL A 42 -2.65 3.87 -0.91
N ASP A 43 -3.06 4.27 -2.12
CA ASP A 43 -4.28 3.76 -2.75
C ASP A 43 -3.90 2.70 -3.80
N ILE A 44 -4.33 1.45 -3.59
CA ILE A 44 -4.03 0.36 -4.53
C ILE A 44 -4.61 0.63 -5.92
N LYS A 45 -5.66 1.44 -6.03
CA LYS A 45 -6.27 1.80 -7.32
C LYS A 45 -5.30 2.53 -8.24
N GLU A 46 -4.37 3.31 -7.69
CA GLU A 46 -3.39 4.08 -8.47
C GLU A 46 -2.39 3.19 -9.21
N TYR A 47 -2.26 1.93 -8.80
CA TYR A 47 -1.33 0.97 -9.40
C TYR A 47 -1.93 0.20 -10.57
N ASP A 48 -3.25 0.33 -10.84
CA ASP A 48 -3.96 -0.32 -11.95
C ASP A 48 -3.53 -1.78 -12.18
N LEU A 49 -3.52 -2.56 -11.09
CA LEU A 49 -2.96 -3.90 -11.12
C LEU A 49 -3.74 -4.82 -12.06
N PRO A 50 -3.06 -5.60 -12.92
CA PRO A 50 -3.73 -6.56 -13.77
C PRO A 50 -4.40 -7.66 -12.93
N LEU A 51 -5.63 -8.02 -13.28
CA LEU A 51 -6.38 -9.06 -12.59
C LEU A 51 -5.87 -10.45 -12.97
N PHE A 52 -5.06 -11.07 -12.09
CA PHE A 52 -4.54 -12.45 -12.25
C PHE A 52 -3.88 -12.73 -13.61
N ASN A 53 -3.23 -11.72 -14.20
CA ASN A 53 -2.62 -11.79 -15.54
C ASN A 53 -1.10 -12.05 -15.49
N GLU A 54 -0.64 -12.86 -14.55
CA GLU A 54 0.76 -13.26 -14.41
C GLU A 54 0.88 -14.78 -14.59
N MET A 55 2.04 -15.25 -15.03
CA MET A 55 2.27 -16.68 -15.31
C MET A 55 2.07 -17.56 -14.07
N ALA A 56 2.38 -17.03 -12.88
CA ALA A 56 2.16 -17.67 -11.59
C ALA A 56 2.11 -16.59 -10.49
N SER A 57 1.80 -17.01 -9.25
CA SER A 57 1.96 -16.14 -8.08
C SER A 57 3.42 -15.69 -7.92
N ASN A 58 3.61 -14.45 -7.45
CA ASN A 58 4.93 -13.88 -7.20
C ASN A 58 5.76 -14.65 -6.15
N ALA A 59 5.10 -15.50 -5.34
CA ALA A 59 5.76 -16.43 -4.44
C ALA A 59 6.55 -17.54 -5.17
N TRP A 60 6.19 -17.85 -6.42
CA TRP A 60 6.78 -18.94 -7.21
C TRP A 60 7.56 -18.45 -8.43
N MET A 61 7.17 -17.31 -9.01
CA MET A 61 7.83 -16.72 -10.17
C MET A 61 7.85 -15.20 -10.06
N PRO A 62 8.97 -14.51 -10.35
CA PRO A 62 8.98 -13.05 -10.38
C PRO A 62 7.94 -12.49 -11.34
N SER A 63 7.21 -11.46 -10.92
CA SER A 63 6.28 -10.73 -11.78
C SER A 63 7.01 -10.05 -12.93
N LYS A 64 6.34 -9.97 -14.08
CA LYS A 64 6.89 -9.30 -15.28
C LYS A 64 6.13 -8.02 -15.63
N ASP A 65 4.89 -7.86 -15.19
CA ASP A 65 4.13 -6.64 -15.41
C ASP A 65 4.76 -5.49 -14.60
N ASP A 66 5.13 -4.40 -15.27
CA ASP A 66 5.78 -3.25 -14.65
C ASP A 66 4.93 -2.64 -13.52
N ARG A 67 3.60 -2.71 -13.61
CA ARG A 67 2.68 -2.23 -12.57
C ARG A 67 2.72 -3.12 -11.33
N ALA A 68 2.78 -4.44 -11.52
CA ALA A 68 2.95 -5.38 -10.42
C ALA A 68 4.31 -5.20 -9.74
N VAL A 69 5.37 -4.99 -10.52
CA VAL A 69 6.72 -4.71 -10.00
C VAL A 69 6.75 -3.37 -9.25
N ALA A 70 6.09 -2.33 -9.75
CA ALA A 70 5.98 -1.04 -9.08
C ALA A 70 5.25 -1.16 -7.73
N TRP A 71 4.14 -1.89 -7.68
CA TRP A 71 3.43 -2.18 -6.45
C TRP A 71 4.29 -2.95 -5.43
N GLN A 72 5.02 -3.98 -5.88
CA GLN A 72 5.93 -4.73 -5.02
C GLN A 72 7.02 -3.85 -4.42
N LYS A 73 7.65 -3.00 -5.24
CA LYS A 73 8.66 -2.03 -4.78
C LYS A 73 8.08 -1.05 -3.76
N LYS A 74 6.84 -0.60 -3.98
CA LYS A 74 6.17 0.31 -3.05
C LYS A 74 5.95 -0.36 -1.70
N VAL A 75 5.30 -1.51 -1.68
CA VAL A 75 5.00 -2.26 -0.45
C VAL A 75 6.30 -2.59 0.29
N ALA A 76 7.33 -3.07 -0.40
CA ALA A 76 8.63 -3.40 0.19
C ALA A 76 9.37 -2.21 0.84
N SER A 77 8.94 -0.96 0.59
CA SER A 77 9.53 0.24 1.20
C SER A 77 9.02 0.57 2.60
N PHE A 78 8.08 -0.23 3.13
CA PHE A 78 7.44 -0.05 4.43
C PHE A 78 7.78 -1.17 5.41
N ASP A 79 7.86 -0.80 6.69
CA ASP A 79 8.10 -1.69 7.83
C ASP A 79 6.80 -2.23 8.43
N GLY A 80 5.65 -1.62 8.11
CA GLY A 80 4.33 -2.03 8.61
C GLY A 80 3.17 -1.46 7.80
N TYR A 81 1.98 -2.03 8.01
CA TYR A 81 0.80 -1.75 7.19
C TYR A 81 -0.47 -1.66 8.04
N ILE A 82 -1.39 -0.78 7.63
CA ILE A 82 -2.77 -0.69 8.11
C ILE A 82 -3.67 -0.74 6.88
N PHE A 83 -4.48 -1.79 6.73
CA PHE A 83 -5.37 -1.96 5.58
C PHE A 83 -6.78 -1.45 5.88
N VAL A 84 -7.40 -0.81 4.88
CA VAL A 84 -8.73 -0.19 4.93
C VAL A 84 -9.58 -0.63 3.75
#